data_AF-A0A822F1X2-F1
#
_entry.id   AF-A0A822F1X2-F1
#
_cell.length_a   1.000
_cell.length_b   1.000
_cell.length_c   1.000
_cell.angle_alpha   90.00
_cell.angle_beta   90.00
_cell.angle_gamma   90.00
#
_symmetry.space_group_name_H-M   'P 1'
#
loop_
_entity.id
_entity.type
_entity.pdbx_description
1 polymer ?
#
loop_
_entity_poly.entity_id
_entity_poly.type
_entity_poly.pdbx_seq_one_letter_code
_entity_poly.pdbx_strand_id
1 'polypeptide(L)' 'DWRETYSKYLEHPAIYGKCDLHPLFADHYNLSMELNLRRCLSHKKVKAVGEIGLDYYK' A
#
# COMPACT_ATOMS: atom_id res chain seq x y z
N ASP A 1 -7.44 4.28 4.35
CA ASP A 1 -6.30 5.10 4.79
C ASP A 1 -5.18 4.16 5.25
N TRP A 2 -4.00 4.22 4.63
CA TRP A 2 -2.87 3.35 4.98
C TRP A 2 -2.48 3.45 6.46
N ARG A 3 -2.78 4.58 7.12
CA ARG A 3 -2.53 4.80 8.55
C ARG A 3 -3.38 3.90 9.43
N GLU A 4 -4.64 3.67 9.05
CA GLU A 4 -5.54 2.79 9.81
C GLU A 4 -5.10 1.32 9.70
N THR A 5 -4.70 0.90 8.50
CA THR A 5 -4.18 -0.45 8.25
C THR A 5 -2.86 -0.68 9.00
N TYR A 6 -2.03 0.37 9.12
CA TYR A 6 -0.77 0.33 9.86
C TYR A 6 -0.95 0.02 11.35
N SER A 7 -1.94 0.64 12.01
CA SER A 7 -2.25 0.39 13.42
C SER A 7 -2.69 -1.06 13.66
N LYS A 8 -3.48 -1.63 12.75
CA LYS A 8 -3.95 -3.03 12.85
C LYS A 8 -2.80 -4.04 12.75
N TYR A 9 -1.72 -3.73 12.04
CA TYR A 9 -0.53 -4.58 12.02
C TYR A 9 0.16 -4.63 13.38
N LEU A 10 0.06 -3.61 14.23
CA LEU A 10 0.72 -3.61 15.54
C LEU A 10 -0.04 -4.50 16.54
N GLU A 11 -1.36 -4.53 16.45
CA GLU A 11 -2.25 -5.29 17.36
C GLU A 11 -2.21 -6.81 17.12
N HIS A 12 -1.91 -7.24 15.90
CA HIS A 12 -1.94 -8.66 15.53
C HIS A 12 -0.58 -9.17 15.05
N PRO A 13 0.15 -9.95 15.87
CA PRO A 13 1.50 -10.44 15.53
C PRO A 13 1.60 -11.19 14.20
N ALA A 14 0.60 -12.02 13.88
CA ALA A 14 0.57 -12.89 12.69
C ALA A 14 0.05 -12.20 11.42
N ILE A 15 -0.41 -10.95 11.49
CA ILE A 15 -0.92 -10.23 10.31
C ILE A 15 0.21 -9.46 9.64
N TYR A 16 0.31 -9.65 8.33
CA TYR A 16 1.22 -8.94 7.44
C TYR A 16 0.45 -8.08 6.45
N GLY A 17 1.13 -7.07 5.93
CA GLY A 17 0.56 -6.06 5.07
C GLY A 17 1.09 -6.06 3.66
N LYS A 18 0.38 -5.31 2.83
CA LYS A 18 0.78 -4.88 1.50
C LYS A 18 0.69 -3.36 1.41
N CYS A 19 1.40 -2.77 0.45
CA CYS A 19 1.30 -1.35 0.14
C CYS A 19 1.38 -1.11 -1.36
N ASP A 20 0.58 -0.17 -1.86
CA ASP A 20 0.25 -0.08 -3.28
C ASP A 20 -0.50 1.19 -3.66
N LEU A 21 -0.69 1.34 -4.96
CA LEU A 21 -1.67 2.21 -5.56
C LEU A 21 -2.52 1.38 -6.53
N HIS A 22 -3.79 1.19 -6.18
CA HIS A 22 -4.74 0.42 -6.98
C HIS A 22 -4.94 1.04 -8.38
N PRO A 23 -5.15 0.25 -9.45
CA PRO A 23 -5.24 0.76 -10.83
C PRO A 23 -6.31 1.85 -11.04
N LEU A 24 -7.42 1.78 -10.31
CA LEU A 24 -8.48 2.80 -10.33
C LEU A 24 -8.03 4.20 -9.85
N PHE A 25 -6.87 4.29 -9.19
CA PHE A 25 -6.27 5.54 -8.72
C PHE A 25 -4.89 5.78 -9.34
N ALA A 26 -4.57 5.13 -10.46
CA ALA A 26 -3.26 5.24 -11.10
C ALA A 26 -2.93 6.68 -11.54
N ASP A 27 -3.95 7.49 -11.82
CA ASP A 27 -3.84 8.92 -12.14
C ASP A 27 -3.35 9.78 -10.97
N HIS A 28 -3.48 9.29 -9.73
CA HIS A 28 -2.94 9.96 -8.54
C HIS A 28 -1.44 9.68 -8.32
N TYR A 29 -0.82 8.83 -9.14
CA TYR A 29 0.61 8.54 -9.02
C TYR A 29 1.45 9.79 -9.31
N ASN A 30 2.27 10.17 -8.34
CA ASN A 30 3.21 11.28 -8.45
C ASN A 30 4.41 11.06 -7.53
N LEU A 31 5.41 11.94 -7.59
CA LEU A 31 6.64 11.81 -6.80
C LEU A 31 6.37 11.79 -5.28
N SER A 32 5.42 12.59 -4.79
CA SER A 32 5.07 12.61 -3.37
C SER A 32 4.46 11.26 -2.95
N MET A 33 3.58 10.70 -3.78
CA MET A 33 3.01 9.37 -3.57
C MET A 33 4.09 8.29 -3.58
N GLU A 34 5.03 8.33 -4.54
CA GLU A 34 6.12 7.35 -4.62
C GLU A 34 6.98 7.34 -3.35
N LEU A 35 7.31 8.52 -2.81
CA LEU A 35 8.06 8.62 -1.54
C LEU A 35 7.27 8.02 -0.36
N ASN A 36 5.97 8.23 -0.31
CA ASN A 36 5.10 7.64 0.71
C ASN A 36 5.01 6.12 0.57
N LEU A 37 4.90 5.59 -0.65
CA LEU A 37 4.91 4.16 -0.93
C LEU A 37 6.23 3.52 -0.49
N ARG A 38 7.37 4.12 -0.83
CA ARG A 38 8.70 3.65 -0.39
C ARG A 38 8.81 3.63 1.14
N ARG A 39 8.27 4.65 1.83
CA ARG A 39 8.24 4.70 3.30
C ARG A 39 7.33 3.62 3.90
N CYS A 40 6.20 3.34 3.27
CA CYS A 40 5.28 2.29 3.69
C CYS A 40 5.90 0.89 3.53
N LEU A 41 6.54 0.64 2.39
CA LEU A 41 7.17 -0.63 2.03
C LEU A 41 8.38 -0.97 2.90
N SER A 42 9.03 0.00 3.55
CA SER A 42 10.13 -0.26 4.48
C SER A 42 9.68 -0.83 5.83
N HIS A 43 8.38 -0.87 6.11
CA HIS A 43 7.87 -1.43 7.36
C HIS A 43 8.03 -2.96 7.41
N LYS A 44 8.57 -3.48 8.52
CA LYS A 44 8.89 -4.91 8.70
C LYS A 44 7.72 -5.89 8.45
N LYS A 45 6.48 -5.44 8.66
CA LYS A 45 5.27 -6.26 8.45
C LYS A 45 4.68 -6.12 7.05
N VAL A 46 5.12 -5.17 6.25
CA VAL A 46 4.72 -5.08 4.84
C VAL A 46 5.60 -6.04 4.04
N LYS A 47 4.99 -7.03 3.40
CA LYS A 47 5.70 -8.13 2.71
C LYS A 47 5.42 -8.19 1.21
N ALA A 48 4.54 -7.34 0.71
CA ALA A 48 4.14 -7.30 -0.68
C ALA A 48 3.93 -5.87 -1.16
N VAL A 49 4.14 -5.68 -2.46
CA VAL A 49 3.65 -4.55 -3.23
C VAL A 49 2.38 -5.04 -3.93
N GLY A 50 1.25 -4.39 -3.70
CA GLY A 50 -0.03 -4.82 -4.26
C GLY A 50 -1.19 -4.33 -3.42
N GLU A 51 -2.37 -4.10 -3.99
CA GLU A 51 -2.76 -4.47 -5.35
C GLU A 51 -2.33 -3.45 -6.40
N ILE A 52 -1.58 -3.93 -7.39
CA ILE A 52 -1.15 -3.19 -8.57
C ILE A 52 -1.57 -3.99 -9.79
N GLY A 53 -1.78 -3.33 -10.92
CA GLY A 53 -2.21 -4.01 -12.12
C GLY A 53 -2.90 -3.07 -13.09
N LEU A 54 -3.89 -3.61 -13.79
CA LEU A 54 -4.68 -2.90 -14.79
C LEU A 54 -6.14 -3.23 -14.55
N ASP A 55 -6.97 -2.20 -14.45
CA ASP A 55 -8.42 -2.34 -14.44
C ASP A 55 -8.95 -1.63 -15.69
N TYR A 56 -9.46 -2.41 -16.63
CA TYR A 56 -9.98 -1.93 -17.92
C TYR A 56 -11.50 -1.98 -18.00
N TYR A 57 -12.16 -2.37 -16.91
CA TYR A 57 -13.61 -2.41 -16.85
C TYR A 57 -14.17 -0.99 -16.80
N LYS A 58 -15.33 -0.78 -17.46
CA LYS A 58 -16.05 0.50 -17.49
C LYS A 58 -17.37 0.40 -16.76
#